data_AF-B1YAA2-F1
#
_entry.id   AF-B1YAA2-F1
#
_cell.length_a   1.000
_cell.length_b   1.000
_cell.length_c   1.000
_cell.angle_alpha   90.00
_cell.angle_beta   90.00
_cell.angle_gamma   90.00
#
_symmetry.space_group_name_H-M   'P 1'
#
loop_
_entity.id
_entity.type
_entity.pdbx_description
1 polymer ?
#
loop_
_entity_poly.entity_id
_entity_poly.type
_entity_poly.pdbx_seq_one_letter_code
_entity_poly.pdbx_strand_id
1 'polypeptide(L)'
;MAYINPADKARFGEDATPEALKNAERAGLRSGPNELRMGNFYARYAGGHVETSYGRYSADPQQWEILKALIISHAATYRRPPTQEELRDMLFAAGVTSL
;
A
#
# COMPACT_ATOMS: atom_id res chain seq x y z
N MET A 1 11.48 -30.04 -13.28
CA MET A 1 10.29 -29.96 -12.41
C MET A 1 10.69 -29.24 -11.13
N ALA A 2 10.29 -27.97 -10.97
CA ALA A 2 10.63 -27.18 -9.79
C ALA A 2 9.84 -27.73 -8.59
N TYR A 3 10.56 -28.33 -7.65
CA TYR A 3 10.02 -28.88 -6.42
C TYR A 3 9.62 -27.71 -5.52
N ILE A 4 8.34 -27.33 -5.55
CA ILE A 4 7.81 -26.33 -4.62
C ILE A 4 7.87 -26.96 -3.23
N ASN A 5 8.78 -26.46 -2.38
CA ASN A 5 9.00 -26.97 -1.05
C ASN A 5 7.74 -26.71 -0.20
N PRO A 6 7.10 -27.71 0.42
CA PRO A 6 5.87 -27.51 1.20
C PRO A 6 6.08 -26.61 2.44
N ALA A 7 7.33 -26.41 2.90
CA ALA A 7 7.66 -25.41 3.91
C ALA A 7 7.52 -23.96 3.42
N ASP A 8 7.58 -23.73 2.09
CA ASP A 8 7.42 -22.40 1.49
C ASP A 8 5.94 -21.98 1.44
N LYS A 9 5.02 -22.95 1.38
CA LYS A 9 3.57 -22.69 1.46
C LYS A 9 3.08 -22.22 2.83
N ALA A 10 3.80 -22.54 3.91
CA ALA A 10 3.42 -22.12 5.26
C ALA A 10 3.59 -20.60 5.47
N ARG A 11 4.50 -19.95 4.73
CA ARG A 11 4.68 -18.48 4.75
C ARG A 11 3.60 -17.70 4.00
N PHE A 12 2.79 -18.36 3.18
CA PHE A 12 1.72 -17.70 2.42
C PHE A 12 0.42 -17.52 3.24
N GLY A 13 0.36 -18.03 4.48
CA GLY A 13 -0.84 -17.97 5.33
C GLY A 13 -0.62 -17.36 6.72
N GLU A 14 0.62 -17.13 7.16
CA GLU A 14 0.91 -16.42 8.41
C GLU A 14 0.91 -14.92 8.11
N ASP A 15 -0.20 -14.24 8.42
CA ASP A 15 -0.34 -12.79 8.56
C ASP A 15 0.71 -11.96 7.78
N ALA A 16 0.65 -12.02 6.44
CA ALA A 16 1.61 -11.32 5.58
C ALA A 16 1.53 -9.80 5.76
N THR A 17 0.43 -9.30 6.33
CA THR A 17 0.15 -7.88 6.59
C THR A 17 1.14 -7.26 7.58
N PRO A 18 1.35 -7.80 8.80
CA PRO A 18 2.36 -7.29 9.73
C PRO A 18 3.80 -7.47 9.24
N GLU A 19 4.13 -8.52 8.48
CA GLU A 19 5.47 -8.66 7.89
C GLU A 19 5.71 -7.65 6.75
N ALA A 20 4.73 -7.45 5.87
CA ALA A 20 4.79 -6.43 4.83
C ALA A 20 4.93 -5.04 5.44
N LEU A 21 4.17 -4.74 6.50
CA LEU A 21 4.31 -3.47 7.20
C LEU A 21 5.72 -3.27 7.76
N LYS A 22 6.26 -4.25 8.49
CA LYS A 22 7.65 -4.19 9.02
C LYS A 22 8.68 -3.98 7.91
N ASN A 23 8.52 -4.66 6.77
CA ASN A 23 9.43 -4.54 5.64
C ASN A 23 9.33 -3.17 4.96
N ALA A 24 8.11 -2.64 4.81
CA ALA A 24 7.88 -1.29 4.33
C ALA A 24 8.45 -0.24 5.28
N GLU A 25 8.29 -0.41 6.60
CA GLU A 25 8.90 0.47 7.62
C GLU A 25 10.42 0.47 7.54
N ARG A 26 11.03 -0.70 7.36
CA ARG A 26 12.47 -0.84 7.11
C ARG A 26 12.93 -0.21 5.80
N ALA A 27 12.04 -0.07 4.82
CA ALA A 27 12.31 0.67 3.59
C ALA A 27 12.13 2.19 3.77
N GLY A 28 11.61 2.65 4.91
CA GLY A 28 11.40 4.06 5.23
C GLY A 28 9.95 4.52 5.12
N LEU A 29 8.99 3.62 4.92
CA LEU A 29 7.57 3.95 5.01
C LEU A 29 7.21 4.21 6.48
N ARG A 30 6.59 5.35 6.77
CA ARG A 30 5.95 5.61 8.05
C ARG A 30 4.46 5.48 7.88
N SER A 31 3.82 4.66 8.69
CA SER A 31 2.36 4.48 8.68
C SER A 31 1.73 5.00 9.97
N GLY A 32 0.70 5.82 9.82
CA GLY A 32 -0.26 6.17 10.86
C GLY A 32 -1.64 5.57 10.57
N PRO A 33 -2.63 5.84 11.42
CA PRO A 33 -4.01 5.40 11.17
C PRO A 33 -4.54 5.96 9.85
N ASN A 34 -4.36 7.26 9.62
CA ASN A 34 -4.92 7.99 8.47
C ASN A 34 -3.85 8.58 7.54
N GLU A 35 -2.59 8.18 7.66
CA GLU A 35 -1.54 8.68 6.76
C GLU A 35 -0.43 7.66 6.52
N LEU A 36 0.19 7.77 5.36
CA LEU A 36 1.40 7.07 4.95
C LEU A 36 2.40 8.09 4.41
N ARG A 37 3.68 7.94 4.75
CA ARG A 37 4.76 8.80 4.25
C ARG A 37 6.01 8.00 3.91
N MET A 38 6.67 8.31 2.80
CA MET A 38 7.94 7.69 2.42
C MET A 38 8.76 8.66 1.57
N GLY A 39 9.83 9.22 2.14
CA GLY A 39 10.57 10.30 1.48
C GLY A 39 9.65 11.50 1.17
N ASN A 40 9.57 11.89 -0.11
CA ASN A 40 8.71 12.98 -0.58
C ASN A 40 7.25 12.55 -0.85
N PHE A 41 6.97 11.24 -0.84
CA PHE A 41 5.63 10.72 -1.05
C PHE A 41 4.80 10.80 0.23
N TYR A 42 3.54 11.19 0.09
CA TYR A 42 2.52 11.09 1.13
C TYR A 42 1.18 10.60 0.57
N ALA A 43 0.42 9.92 1.42
CA ALA A 43 -1.00 9.64 1.24
C ALA A 43 -1.70 9.85 2.59
N ARG A 44 -2.81 10.58 2.62
CA ARG A 44 -3.56 10.90 3.83
C ARG A 44 -5.05 10.75 3.59
N TYR A 45 -5.75 10.11 4.52
CA TYR A 45 -7.21 10.08 4.52
C TYR A 45 -7.77 11.17 5.44
N ALA A 46 -8.55 12.08 4.87
CA ALA A 46 -9.17 13.18 5.59
C ALA A 46 -10.51 13.57 4.96
N GLY A 47 -11.57 13.60 5.78
CA GLY A 47 -12.88 14.14 5.39
C GLY A 47 -13.53 13.46 4.18
N GLY A 48 -13.39 12.14 4.03
CA GLY A 48 -13.95 11.40 2.88
C GLY A 48 -13.10 11.51 1.60
N HIS A 49 -11.82 11.85 1.75
CA HIS A 49 -10.89 11.92 0.63
C HIS A 49 -9.54 11.32 0.98
N VAL A 50 -8.90 10.75 -0.03
CA VAL A 50 -7.46 10.47 -0.02
C VAL A 50 -6.74 11.64 -0.69
N GLU A 51 -5.86 12.28 0.06
CA GLU A 51 -4.93 13.30 -0.40
C GLU A 51 -3.56 12.66 -0.61
N THR A 52 -2.98 12.79 -1.80
CA THR A 52 -1.67 12.26 -2.14
C THR A 52 -0.78 13.37 -2.67
N SER A 53 0.52 13.08 -2.84
CA SER A 53 1.45 14.00 -3.51
C SER A 53 1.05 14.38 -4.94
N TYR A 54 0.08 13.70 -5.54
CA TYR A 54 -0.32 13.87 -6.93
C TYR A 54 -1.77 14.35 -7.11
N GLY A 55 -2.55 14.46 -6.03
CA GLY A 55 -3.95 14.90 -6.13
C GLY A 55 -4.80 14.57 -4.90
N ARG A 56 -6.09 14.92 -5.00
CA ARG A 56 -7.10 14.60 -3.99
C ARG A 56 -8.24 13.84 -4.65
N TYR A 57 -8.66 12.74 -4.03
CA TYR A 57 -9.64 11.80 -4.57
C TYR A 57 -10.70 11.50 -3.53
N SER A 58 -11.98 11.51 -3.90
CA SER A 58 -13.05 11.07 -3.01
C SER A 58 -12.88 9.59 -2.73
N ALA A 59 -12.94 9.22 -1.45
CA ALA A 59 -12.77 7.85 -1.03
C ALA A 59 -13.55 7.59 0.26
N ASP A 60 -14.11 6.39 0.37
CA ASP A 60 -14.69 5.89 1.61
C ASP A 60 -13.64 5.23 2.51
N PRO A 61 -13.91 5.04 3.81
CA PRO A 61 -12.94 4.44 4.73
C PRO A 61 -12.43 3.06 4.29
N GLN A 62 -13.29 2.26 3.66
CA GLN A 62 -12.91 0.95 3.15
C GLN A 62 -11.92 1.05 1.98
N GLN A 63 -12.14 2.00 1.07
CA GLN A 63 -11.24 2.22 -0.07
C GLN A 63 -9.88 2.74 0.41
N TRP A 64 -9.86 3.57 1.45
CA TRP A 64 -8.61 3.98 2.11
C TRP A 64 -7.82 2.79 2.67
N GLU A 65 -8.47 1.87 3.40
CA GLU A 65 -7.77 0.72 3.98
C GLU A 65 -7.22 -0.22 2.89
N ILE A 66 -7.95 -0.40 1.78
CA ILE A 66 -7.47 -1.16 0.62
C ILE A 66 -6.25 -0.47 0.00
N LEU A 67 -6.34 0.84 -0.27
CA LEU A 67 -5.24 1.61 -0.84
C LEU A 67 -4.00 1.58 0.05
N LYS A 68 -4.19 1.70 1.37
CA LYS A 68 -3.12 1.62 2.37
C LYS A 68 -2.40 0.27 2.30
N ALA A 69 -3.14 -0.83 2.21
CA ALA A 69 -2.56 -2.17 2.06
C ALA A 69 -1.76 -2.32 0.75
N LEU A 70 -2.25 -1.75 -0.36
CA LEU A 70 -1.54 -1.76 -1.65
C LEU A 70 -0.22 -0.98 -1.59
N ILE A 71 -0.23 0.23 -1.01
CA ILE A 71 0.98 1.06 -0.85
C ILE A 71 1.99 0.37 0.08
N ILE A 72 1.54 -0.22 1.20
CA ILE A 72 2.41 -0.95 2.11
C ILE A 72 3.07 -2.13 1.39
N SER A 73 2.28 -2.92 0.66
CA SER A 73 2.79 -4.07 -0.11
C SER A 73 3.80 -3.64 -1.18
N HIS A 74 3.53 -2.54 -1.88
CA HIS A 74 4.45 -1.96 -2.84
C HIS A 74 5.76 -1.53 -2.18
N ALA A 75 5.69 -0.76 -1.08
CA ALA A 75 6.88 -0.30 -0.37
C ALA A 75 7.70 -1.46 0.22
N ALA A 76 7.04 -2.50 0.71
CA ALA A 76 7.69 -3.72 1.20
C ALA A 76 8.46 -4.45 0.09
N THR A 77 7.89 -4.49 -1.11
CA THR A 77 8.44 -5.24 -2.26
C THR A 77 9.54 -4.46 -2.97
N TYR A 78 9.25 -3.21 -3.37
CA TYR A 78 10.13 -2.41 -4.21
C TYR A 78 11.06 -1.49 -3.42
N ARG A 79 10.84 -1.35 -2.10
CA ARG A 79 11.62 -0.51 -1.18
C ARG A 79 11.72 0.95 -1.61
N ARG A 80 10.70 1.44 -2.33
CA ARG A 80 10.55 2.82 -2.80
C ARG A 80 9.08 3.24 -2.77
N PRO A 81 8.76 4.55 -2.77
CA PRO A 81 7.38 4.98 -2.96
C PRO A 81 6.88 4.65 -4.37
N PRO A 82 5.55 4.55 -4.57
CA PRO A 82 4.97 4.40 -5.89
C PRO A 82 5.19 5.64 -6.75
N THR A 83 5.39 5.44 -8.05
CA THR A 83 5.33 6.52 -9.04
C THR A 83 3.89 7.01 -9.20
N GLN A 84 3.70 8.11 -9.94
CA GLN A 84 2.37 8.63 -10.22
C GLN A 84 1.49 7.61 -10.98
N GLU A 85 2.08 6.87 -11.92
CA GLU A 85 1.36 5.84 -12.70
C GLU A 85 0.98 4.66 -11.82
N GLU A 86 1.92 4.11 -11.05
CA GLU A 86 1.65 3.00 -10.13
C GLU A 86 0.60 3.37 -9.08
N LEU A 87 0.61 4.62 -8.61
CA LEU A 87 -0.43 5.10 -7.69
C LEU A 87 -1.80 5.17 -8.35
N ARG A 88 -1.88 5.57 -9.63
CA ARG A 88 -3.16 5.56 -10.37
C ARG A 88 -3.72 4.15 -10.47
N ASP A 89 -2.89 3.16 -10.77
CA ASP A 89 -3.30 1.76 -10.78
C ASP A 89 -3.78 1.29 -9.40
N MET A 90 -3.09 1.70 -8.33
CA MET A 90 -3.51 1.38 -6.95
C MET A 90 -4.83 2.07 -6.57
N LEU A 91 -5.03 3.32 -6.97
CA LEU A 91 -6.28 4.06 -6.73
C LEU A 91 -7.45 3.40 -7.46
N PHE A 92 -7.23 2.97 -8.71
CA PHE A 92 -8.21 2.20 -9.48
C PHE A 92 -8.51 0.85 -8.81
N ALA A 93 -7.49 0.09 -8.42
CA ALA A 93 -7.64 -1.20 -7.75
C ALA A 93 -8.35 -1.08 -6.39
N ALA A 94 -8.16 0.05 -5.68
CA ALA A 94 -8.86 0.36 -4.44
C ALA A 94 -10.29 0.88 -4.65
N GLY A 95 -10.73 1.06 -5.91
CA GLY A 95 -12.04 1.60 -6.27
C GLY A 95 -12.20 3.11 -6.04
N VAL A 96 -11.11 3.83 -5.76
CA VAL A 96 -11.10 5.28 -5.47
C VAL A 96 -11.35 6.10 -6.73
N THR A 97 -10.91 5.61 -7.89
CA THR A 97 -11.12 6.27 -9.18
C THR A 97 -11.76 5.32 -10.18
N SER A 98 -12.76 5.80 -10.91
CA SER A 98 -13.24 5.16 -12.13
C SER A 98 -12.44 5.73 -13.32
N LEU A 99 -11.88 4.86 -14.16
CA LEU A 99 -11.14 5.23 -15.38
C LEU A 99 -11.95 6.18 -16.29
#